data_AF-A0A8S4R707-F1
#
_entry.id   AF-A0A8S4R707-F1
#
_cell.length_a   1.000
_cell.length_b   1.000
_cell.length_c   1.000
_cell.angle_alpha   90.00
_cell.angle_beta   90.00
_cell.angle_gamma   90.00
#
_symmetry.space_group_name_H-M   'P 1'
#
loop_
_entity.id
_entity.type
_entity.pdbx_description
1 polymer ?
#
loop_
_entity_poly.entity_id
_entity_poly.type
_entity_poly.pdbx_seq_one_letter_code
_entity_poly.pdbx_strand_id
1 'polypeptide(L)'
;GTEKRSHAMSPGEKKIVAFHESGHALVGWLLEHTDALLKVTIVPRTNKALGFAQYTTSDQKLYSKEELFDRMCMALGGRAAEAITFNSITSGAQNDLEKVTKIAYAQVTLMINQMK
;
A
#
# COMPACT_ATOMS: atom_id res chain seq x y z
N GLY A 1 21.54 11.27 2.91
CA GLY A 1 20.91 12.33 2.08
C GLY A 1 20.28 13.35 3.00
N THR A 2 20.47 14.63 2.71
CA THR A 2 20.08 15.77 3.53
C THR A 2 18.55 15.83 3.74
N GLU A 3 18.11 15.64 4.99
CA GLU A 3 16.71 15.87 5.40
C GLU A 3 16.37 17.36 5.27
N LYS A 4 15.59 17.73 4.25
CA LYS A 4 15.04 19.08 4.15
C LYS A 4 13.87 19.21 5.14
N ARG A 5 14.14 19.88 6.26
CA ARG A 5 13.22 20.20 7.38
C ARG A 5 12.05 21.14 7.02
N SER A 6 11.64 21.27 5.76
CA SER A 6 10.71 22.34 5.36
C SER A 6 9.22 21.99 5.43
N HIS A 7 8.83 20.73 5.65
CA HIS A 7 7.44 20.33 5.95
C HIS A 7 7.45 19.29 7.08
N ALA A 8 7.67 19.73 8.32
CA ALA A 8 7.60 18.85 9.47
C ALA A 8 6.12 18.47 9.72
N MET A 9 5.76 17.21 9.46
CA MET A 9 4.46 16.66 9.85
C MET A 9 4.22 16.85 11.34
N SER A 10 2.98 17.21 11.71
CA SER A 10 2.57 17.27 13.11
C SER A 10 2.68 15.89 13.78
N PRO A 11 2.81 15.82 15.11
CA PRO A 11 2.84 14.53 15.83
C PRO A 11 1.61 13.65 15.54
N GLY A 12 0.44 14.28 15.34
CA GLY A 12 -0.79 13.58 14.97
C GLY A 12 -0.72 12.96 13.57
N GLU A 13 -0.29 13.72 12.57
CA GLU A 13 -0.10 13.22 11.21
C GLU A 13 0.95 12.11 11.16
N LYS A 14 2.06 12.25 11.91
CA LYS A 14 3.09 11.21 11.99
C LYS A 14 2.54 9.91 12.57
N LYS A 15 1.68 10.01 13.58
CA LYS A 15 1.03 8.83 14.16
C LYS A 15 0.14 8.16 13.12
N ILE A 16 -0.70 8.91 12.41
CA ILE A 16 -1.58 8.35 11.37
C ILE A 16 -0.76 7.62 10.31
N VAL A 17 0.26 8.28 9.76
CA VAL A 17 1.14 7.68 8.73
C VAL A 17 1.87 6.46 9.27
N ALA A 18 2.32 6.46 10.53
CA ALA A 18 2.97 5.28 11.10
C ALA A 18 2.04 4.06 11.14
N PHE A 19 0.78 4.23 11.53
CA PHE A 19 -0.20 3.14 11.51
C PHE A 19 -0.58 2.73 10.08
N HIS A 20 -0.68 3.69 9.16
CA HIS A 20 -0.91 3.42 7.74
C HIS A 20 0.20 2.53 7.14
N GLU A 21 1.45 2.94 7.27
CA GLU A 21 2.60 2.18 6.76
C GLU A 21 2.75 0.82 7.47
N SER A 22 2.41 0.75 8.77
CA SER A 22 2.39 -0.51 9.52
C SER A 22 1.31 -1.47 9.01
N GLY A 23 0.17 -0.95 8.55
CA GLY A 23 -0.89 -1.76 7.95
C GLY A 23 -0.43 -2.47 6.67
N HIS A 24 0.23 -1.73 5.77
CA HIS A 24 0.84 -2.34 4.59
C HIS A 24 1.90 -3.38 4.95
N ALA A 25 2.80 -3.02 5.89
CA ALA A 25 3.89 -3.88 6.31
C ALA A 25 3.41 -5.20 6.93
N LEU A 26 2.41 -5.13 7.81
CA LEU A 26 1.86 -6.30 8.49
C LEU A 26 1.16 -7.22 7.50
N VAL A 27 0.31 -6.69 6.63
CA VAL A 27 -0.41 -7.50 5.64
C VAL A 27 0.59 -8.12 4.65
N GLY A 28 1.58 -7.35 4.18
CA GLY A 28 2.63 -7.85 3.28
C GLY A 28 3.59 -8.85 3.93
N TRP A 29 3.62 -8.93 5.27
CA TRP A 29 4.39 -9.95 5.98
C TRP A 29 3.58 -11.25 6.20
N LEU A 30 2.26 -11.15 6.32
CA LEU A 30 1.38 -12.27 6.66
C LEU A 30 0.87 -13.04 5.44
N LEU A 31 0.80 -12.39 4.27
CA LEU A 31 0.30 -13.01 3.05
C LEU A 31 1.41 -13.72 2.28
N GLU A 32 1.06 -14.82 1.60
CA GLU A 32 2.02 -15.69 0.93
C GLU A 32 2.54 -15.08 -0.37
N HIS A 33 1.68 -14.34 -1.09
CA HIS A 33 1.93 -13.90 -2.45
C HIS A 33 2.26 -12.40 -2.57
N THR A 34 2.74 -11.79 -1.49
CA THR A 34 3.14 -10.39 -1.47
C THR A 34 4.62 -10.20 -1.76
N ASP A 35 4.96 -9.08 -2.40
CA ASP A 35 6.35 -8.74 -2.67
C ASP A 35 7.10 -8.53 -1.34
N ALA A 36 8.38 -8.94 -1.28
CA ALA A 36 9.15 -8.88 -0.04
C ALA A 36 9.35 -7.42 0.42
N LEU A 37 8.97 -7.15 1.67
CA LEU A 37 9.11 -5.84 2.30
C LEU A 37 10.59 -5.55 2.61
N LEU A 38 11.19 -4.61 1.88
CA LEU A 38 12.60 -4.25 2.04
C LEU A 38 12.83 -3.15 3.08
N LYS A 39 11.93 -2.15 3.10
CA LYS A 39 12.07 -0.99 3.98
C LYS A 39 10.74 -0.29 4.16
N VAL A 40 10.44 0.11 5.39
CA VAL A 40 9.31 0.99 5.73
C VAL A 40 9.88 2.28 6.34
N THR A 41 9.35 3.43 5.94
CA THR A 41 9.70 4.72 6.54
C THR A 41 8.48 5.62 6.66
N ILE A 42 8.41 6.36 7.76
CA ILE A 42 7.41 7.42 8.01
C ILE A 42 7.97 8.82 7.72
N VAL A 43 9.18 8.87 7.16
CA VAL A 43 9.87 10.12 6.83
C VAL A 43 9.53 10.50 5.39
N PRO A 44 8.97 11.70 5.14
CA PRO A 44 8.60 12.15 3.80
C PRO A 44 9.85 12.28 2.92
N ARG A 45 9.85 11.62 1.76
CA ARG A 45 10.99 11.61 0.82
C ARG A 45 10.82 12.57 -0.36
N THR A 46 9.60 13.00 -0.69
CA THR A 46 9.30 13.93 -1.80
C THR A 46 7.93 14.59 -1.56
N ASN A 47 7.66 15.75 -2.19
CA ASN A 47 6.51 16.66 -1.97
C ASN A 47 5.08 16.05 -1.93
N LYS A 48 4.87 14.75 -2.12
CA LYS A 48 3.55 14.10 -2.17
C LYS A 48 3.39 12.84 -1.32
N ALA A 49 4.46 12.30 -0.72
CA ALA A 49 4.39 11.05 0.05
C ALA A 49 4.95 11.25 1.47
N LEU A 50 4.09 11.04 2.47
CA LEU A 50 4.39 11.22 3.90
C LEU A 50 5.06 9.98 4.52
N GLY A 51 4.89 8.81 3.91
CA GLY A 51 5.56 7.54 4.23
C GLY A 51 5.92 6.77 2.94
N PHE A 52 6.69 5.70 3.08
CA PHE A 52 7.10 4.84 1.96
C PHE A 52 7.46 3.43 2.41
N ALA A 53 6.74 2.43 1.88
CA ALA A 53 7.14 1.03 1.88
C ALA A 53 7.80 0.65 0.55
N GLN A 54 9.00 0.07 0.60
CA GLN A 54 9.73 -0.46 -0.55
C GLN A 54 9.56 -1.97 -0.63
N TYR A 55 9.16 -2.46 -1.80
CA TYR A 55 9.01 -3.87 -2.10
C TYR A 55 10.00 -4.31 -3.19
N THR A 56 10.40 -5.58 -3.19
CA THR A 56 11.14 -6.18 -4.32
C THR A 56 10.25 -6.25 -5.56
N THR A 57 10.71 -5.78 -6.72
CA THR A 57 9.98 -5.98 -7.97
C THR A 57 10.18 -7.41 -8.48
N SER A 58 9.11 -8.20 -8.49
CA SER A 58 9.08 -9.46 -9.24
C SER A 58 8.92 -9.14 -10.74
N ASP A 59 9.81 -9.67 -11.60
CA ASP A 59 9.73 -9.53 -13.07
C ASP A 59 8.68 -10.49 -13.69
N GLN A 60 7.76 -10.96 -12.86
CA GLN A 60 6.71 -11.91 -13.19
C GLN A 60 5.63 -11.23 -14.03
N LYS A 61 5.37 -11.80 -15.21
CA LYS A 61 4.40 -11.27 -16.19
C LYS A 61 3.00 -11.84 -16.03
N LEU A 62 2.87 -12.97 -15.32
CA LEU A 62 1.62 -13.70 -15.14
C LEU A 62 1.34 -13.83 -13.66
N TYR A 63 0.15 -13.41 -13.24
CA TYR A 63 -0.33 -13.53 -11.87
C TYR A 63 -1.60 -14.36 -11.82
N SER A 64 -1.65 -15.27 -10.87
CA SER A 64 -2.85 -15.99 -10.46
C SER A 64 -3.86 -15.05 -9.81
N LYS A 65 -5.08 -15.55 -9.63
CA LYS A 65 -6.15 -14.79 -8.97
C LYS A 65 -5.79 -14.52 -7.51
N GLU A 66 -5.18 -15.50 -6.85
CA GLU A 66 -4.75 -15.50 -5.46
C GLU A 66 -3.64 -14.45 -5.25
N GLU A 67 -2.61 -14.44 -6.10
CA GLU A 67 -1.53 -13.43 -6.04
C GLU A 67 -2.06 -12.01 -6.23
N LEU A 68 -3.00 -11.81 -7.15
CA LEU A 68 -3.63 -10.50 -7.37
C LEU A 68 -4.51 -10.09 -6.18
N PHE A 69 -5.19 -11.04 -5.55
CA PHE A 69 -6.00 -10.79 -4.37
C PHE A 69 -5.14 -10.36 -3.18
N ASP A 70 -4.06 -11.08 -2.90
CA ASP A 70 -3.15 -10.77 -1.81
C ASP A 70 -2.50 -9.38 -1.98
N ARG A 71 -2.16 -9.02 -3.21
CA ARG A 71 -1.65 -7.67 -3.52
C ARG A 71 -2.68 -6.57 -3.29
N MET A 72 -3.94 -6.82 -3.62
CA MET A 72 -5.01 -5.88 -3.29
C MET A 72 -5.20 -5.75 -1.78
N CYS A 73 -5.13 -6.87 -1.03
CA CYS A 73 -5.19 -6.87 0.43
C CYS A 73 -4.05 -6.05 1.04
N MET A 74 -2.82 -6.26 0.59
CA MET A 74 -1.65 -5.49 1.02
C MET A 74 -1.81 -3.99 0.76
N ALA A 75 -2.29 -3.60 -0.42
CA ALA A 75 -2.56 -2.21 -0.75
C ALA A 75 -3.69 -1.60 0.12
N LEU A 76 -4.73 -2.37 0.47
CA LEU A 76 -5.78 -1.87 1.36
C LEU A 76 -5.39 -1.86 2.84
N GLY A 77 -4.30 -2.53 3.21
CA GLY A 77 -3.84 -2.69 4.59
C GLY A 77 -3.63 -1.38 5.34
N GLY A 78 -3.06 -0.36 4.69
CA GLY A 78 -2.84 0.95 5.32
C GLY A 78 -4.14 1.67 5.68
N ARG A 79 -5.10 1.70 4.74
CA ARG A 79 -6.43 2.29 4.99
C ARG A 79 -7.23 1.51 6.04
N ALA A 80 -7.10 0.18 6.06
CA ALA A 80 -7.74 -0.65 7.08
C ALA A 80 -7.15 -0.38 8.48
N ALA A 81 -5.83 -0.22 8.59
CA ALA A 81 -5.17 0.12 9.85
C ALA A 81 -5.61 1.48 10.40
N GLU A 82 -5.79 2.48 9.52
CA GLU A 82 -6.36 3.77 9.92
C GLU A 82 -7.78 3.63 10.47
N ALA A 83 -8.64 2.91 9.75
CA ALA A 83 -10.04 2.72 10.13
C ALA A 83 -10.18 1.99 11.48
N ILE A 84 -9.37 0.96 11.74
CA ILE A 84 -9.40 0.21 13.00
C ILE A 84 -8.87 1.04 14.17
N THR A 85 -7.79 1.81 13.96
CA THR A 85 -7.08 2.49 15.05
C THR A 85 -7.69 3.84 15.40
N PHE A 86 -8.11 4.61 14.39
CA PHE A 86 -8.57 5.99 14.56
C PHE A 86 -10.07 6.16 14.32
N ASN A 87 -10.76 5.10 13.91
CA ASN A 87 -12.17 5.15 13.50
C ASN A 87 -12.45 6.25 12.46
N SER A 88 -11.45 6.52 11.63
CA SER A 88 -11.42 7.58 10.61
C SER A 88 -10.42 7.17 9.52
N ILE A 89 -10.61 7.72 8.33
CA ILE A 89 -9.79 7.45 7.15
C ILE A 89 -9.25 8.77 6.60
N THR A 90 -8.05 8.73 6.03
CA THR A 90 -7.42 9.91 5.42
C THR A 90 -7.39 9.84 3.90
N SER A 91 -7.03 10.96 3.27
CA SER A 91 -6.74 11.03 1.84
C SER A 91 -5.40 10.37 1.47
N GLY A 92 -4.61 9.90 2.44
CA GLY A 92 -3.31 9.26 2.22
C GLY A 92 -3.38 7.98 1.39
N ALA A 93 -4.52 7.26 1.44
CA ALA A 93 -4.74 6.00 0.74
C ALA A 93 -5.11 6.15 -0.76
N GLN A 94 -5.06 7.35 -1.34
CA GLN A 94 -5.52 7.59 -2.72
C GLN A 94 -4.80 6.70 -3.74
N ASN A 95 -3.47 6.62 -3.65
CA ASN A 95 -2.66 5.83 -4.57
C ASN A 95 -2.95 4.32 -4.44
N ASP A 96 -3.24 3.85 -3.22
CA ASP A 96 -3.53 2.45 -2.97
C ASP A 96 -4.90 2.06 -3.56
N LEU A 97 -5.91 2.92 -3.38
CA LEU A 97 -7.23 2.74 -4.00
C LEU A 97 -7.15 2.75 -5.53
N GLU A 98 -6.32 3.63 -6.11
CA GLU A 98 -6.10 3.66 -7.56
C GLU A 98 -5.49 2.33 -8.06
N LYS A 99 -4.47 1.82 -7.37
CA LYS A 99 -3.85 0.52 -7.70
C LYS A 99 -4.84 -0.63 -7.58
N VAL A 100 -5.58 -0.72 -6.48
CA VAL A 100 -6.58 -1.76 -6.25
C VAL A 100 -7.65 -1.74 -7.33
N THR A 101 -8.13 -0.54 -7.68
CA THR A 101 -9.13 -0.37 -8.74
C THR A 101 -8.61 -0.88 -10.09
N LYS A 102 -7.35 -0.58 -10.44
CA LYS A 102 -6.74 -1.06 -11.69
C LYS A 102 -6.62 -2.59 -11.70
N ILE A 103 -6.18 -3.20 -10.59
CA ILE A 103 -6.06 -4.66 -10.47
C ILE A 103 -7.45 -5.32 -10.59
N ALA A 104 -8.43 -4.85 -9.82
CA ALA A 104 -9.78 -5.39 -9.83
C ALA A 104 -10.44 -5.28 -11.22
N TYR A 105 -10.28 -4.14 -11.89
CA TYR A 105 -10.82 -3.94 -13.25
C TYR A 105 -10.15 -4.89 -14.25
N ALA A 106 -8.82 -5.07 -14.17
CA ALA A 106 -8.10 -6.02 -15.01
C ALA A 106 -8.55 -7.47 -14.78
N GLN A 107 -8.80 -7.88 -13.54
CA GLN A 107 -9.33 -9.22 -13.24
C GLN A 107 -10.69 -9.45 -13.90
N VAL A 108 -11.61 -8.49 -13.77
CA VAL A 108 -12.96 -8.61 -14.33
C VAL A 108 -12.94 -8.59 -15.86
N THR A 109 -12.18 -7.68 -16.46
CA THR A 109 -12.25 -7.45 -17.91
C THR A 109 -11.33 -8.35 -18.73
N LEU A 110 -10.20 -8.78 -18.20
CA LEU A 110 -9.21 -9.57 -18.94
C LEU A 110 -9.26 -11.05 -18.55
N MET A 111 -9.43 -11.40 -17.27
CA MET A 111 -9.39 -12.80 -16.85
C MET A 111 -10.73 -13.53 -17.04
N ILE A 112 -11.87 -12.87 -16.81
CA ILE A 112 -13.19 -13.50 -17.05
C ILE A 112 -13.40 -13.80 -18.54
N ASN A 113 -12.88 -12.96 -19.43
CA ASN A 113 -12.97 -13.18 -20.87
C ASN A 113 -12.06 -14.29 -21.41
N GLN A 114 -11.10 -14.79 -20.62
CA GLN A 114 -10.29 -15.98 -20.96
C GLN A 114 -10.93 -17.29 -20.49
N MET A 115 -12.01 -17.24 -19.70
CA MET A 115 -12.78 -18.42 -19.28
C MET A 115 -13.96 -18.73 -20.23
N LYS A 116 -14.11 -17.97 -21.33
CA LYS A 116 -15.06 -18.23 -22.41
C LYS A 116 -14.31 -18.77 -23.63
#